data_AF-A0A2N9NKG2-F1
#
_entry.id   AF-A0A2N9NKG2-F1
#
_cell.length_a   1.000
_cell.length_b   1.000
_cell.length_c   1.000
_cell.angle_alpha   90.00
_cell.angle_beta   90.00
_cell.angle_gamma   90.00
#
_symmetry.space_group_name_H-M   'P 1'
#
loop_
_entity.id
_entity.type
_entity.pdbx_description
1 polymer ?
#
loop_
_entity_poly.entity_id
_entity_poly.type
_entity_poly.pdbx_seq_one_letter_code
_entity_poly.pdbx_strand_id
1 'polypeptide(L)'
;MVSLSLDADPAEPQKFARDQDLAWTQGFLGDWSHDEVTQEYGVLGIPAVFLIDPDGKILATDLQGSKIKEAVAAALASSKNCELPNRRPWFDT
;
A
#
# COMPACT_ATOMS: atom_id res chain seq x y z
N MET A 1 0.06 3.28 -5.35
CA MET A 1 0.57 2.08 -4.64
C MET A 1 1.85 2.49 -3.93
N VAL A 2 2.17 1.81 -2.84
CA VAL A 2 3.43 1.99 -2.12
C VAL A 2 4.03 0.60 -1.92
N SER A 3 5.31 0.45 -2.22
CA SER A 3 6.09 -0.73 -1.83
C SER A 3 7.14 -0.34 -0.82
N LEU A 4 7.41 -1.23 0.13
CA LEU A 4 8.38 -1.05 1.19
C LEU A 4 9.43 -2.14 1.06
N SER A 5 10.67 -1.76 0.77
CA SER A 5 11.79 -2.69 0.65
C SER A 5 12.41 -2.97 2.01
N LEU A 6 12.76 -4.25 2.22
CA LEU A 6 13.47 -4.78 3.38
C LEU A 6 14.91 -5.20 3.03
N ASP A 7 15.42 -4.72 1.89
CA ASP A 7 16.80 -4.96 1.48
C ASP A 7 17.75 -4.25 2.45
N ALA A 8 18.95 -4.82 2.66
CA ALA A 8 19.91 -4.26 3.60
C ALA A 8 20.57 -2.96 3.08
N ASP A 9 20.78 -2.87 1.77
CA ASP A 9 21.39 -1.70 1.11
C ASP A 9 20.32 -0.91 0.33
N PRO A 10 20.12 0.39 0.60
CA PRO A 10 19.16 1.22 -0.13
C PRO A 10 19.45 1.36 -1.64
N ALA A 11 20.67 1.09 -2.10
CA ALA A 11 21.01 1.14 -3.53
C ALA A 11 20.35 0.01 -4.34
N GLU A 12 20.12 -1.15 -3.71
CA GLU A 12 19.51 -2.32 -4.35
C GLU A 12 18.04 -2.08 -4.78
N PRO A 13 17.12 -1.69 -3.88
CA PRO A 13 15.74 -1.41 -4.26
C PRO A 13 15.63 -0.18 -5.16
N GLN A 14 16.52 0.81 -5.01
CA GLN A 14 16.56 1.96 -5.90
C GLN A 14 16.93 1.55 -7.34
N LYS A 15 17.92 0.67 -7.50
CA LYS A 15 18.29 0.11 -8.80
C LYS A 15 17.16 -0.75 -9.37
N PHE A 16 16.58 -1.64 -8.56
CA PHE A 16 15.47 -2.50 -8.98
C PHE A 16 14.26 -1.69 -9.46
N ALA A 17 13.87 -0.64 -8.72
CA ALA A 17 12.76 0.22 -9.10
C ALA A 17 12.99 0.94 -10.44
N ARG A 18 14.23 1.37 -10.71
CA ARG A 18 14.61 1.94 -12.01
C ARG A 18 14.58 0.91 -13.12
N ASP A 19 15.17 -0.26 -12.90
CA ASP A 19 15.30 -1.32 -13.90
C ASP A 19 13.95 -1.92 -14.30
N GLN A 20 12.98 -1.93 -13.37
CA GLN A 20 11.62 -2.42 -13.60
C GLN A 20 10.60 -1.33 -13.92
N ASP A 21 11.05 -0.07 -14.08
CA ASP A 21 10.19 1.09 -14.37
C ASP A 21 8.98 1.22 -13.40
N LEU A 22 9.24 1.04 -12.10
CA LEU A 22 8.21 1.11 -11.08
C LEU A 22 7.80 2.57 -10.84
N ALA A 23 6.71 2.99 -11.48
CA ALA A 23 6.23 4.36 -11.43
C ALA A 23 5.56 4.78 -10.09
N TRP A 24 5.38 3.84 -9.16
CA TRP A 24 4.75 4.12 -7.86
C TRP A 24 5.79 4.30 -6.74
N THR A 25 5.36 4.91 -5.63
CA THR A 25 6.22 5.25 -4.50
C THR A 25 6.92 4.01 -3.93
N GLN A 26 8.23 4.10 -3.78
CA GLN A 26 9.08 3.11 -3.12
C GLN A 26 9.55 3.70 -1.78
N GLY A 27 9.31 2.99 -0.69
CA GLY A 27 9.90 3.24 0.62
C GLY A 27 10.98 2.22 0.93
N PHE A 28 11.89 2.59 1.82
CA PHE A 28 12.98 1.75 2.28
C PHE A 28 12.87 1.61 3.79
N LEU A 29 12.73 0.38 4.28
CA LEU A 29 12.68 0.05 5.70
C LEU A 29 14.04 -0.41 6.22
N GLY A 30 14.89 -0.95 5.34
CA GLY A 30 16.17 -1.54 5.71
C GLY A 30 16.03 -2.99 6.16
N ASP A 31 17.09 -3.51 6.77
CA ASP A 31 17.14 -4.91 7.21
C ASP A 31 15.95 -5.28 8.10
N TRP A 32 15.33 -6.42 7.78
CA TRP A 32 14.18 -6.98 8.51
C TRP A 32 14.35 -6.99 10.03
N SER A 33 15.56 -7.25 10.52
CA SER A 33 15.83 -7.37 11.96
C SER A 33 15.71 -6.04 12.71
N HIS A 34 15.70 -4.93 11.98
CA HIS A 34 15.70 -3.57 12.52
C HIS A 34 14.44 -2.77 12.17
N ASP A 35 13.53 -3.34 11.39
CA ASP A 35 12.33 -2.65 10.96
C ASP A 35 11.16 -2.84 11.95
N GLU A 36 10.38 -1.78 12.18
CA GLU A 36 9.22 -1.80 13.08
C GLU A 36 7.91 -2.10 12.33
N VAL A 37 7.86 -1.82 11.03
CA VAL A 37 6.63 -1.88 10.22
C VAL A 37 6.18 -3.32 10.00
N THR A 38 7.10 -4.25 9.72
CA THR A 38 6.79 -5.68 9.57
C THR A 38 6.23 -6.26 10.86
N GLN A 39 6.78 -5.85 12.00
CA GLN A 39 6.33 -6.29 13.32
C GLN A 39 4.92 -5.78 13.62
N GLU A 40 4.67 -4.48 13.42
CA GLU A 40 3.37 -3.85 13.67
C GLU A 40 2.26 -4.41 12.76
N TYR A 41 2.59 -4.71 11.50
CA TYR A 41 1.65 -5.28 10.53
C TYR A 41 1.59 -6.81 10.58
N GLY A 42 2.30 -7.47 11.50
CA GLY A 42 2.28 -8.92 11.67
C GLY A 42 2.79 -9.70 10.46
N VAL A 43 3.76 -9.13 9.73
CA VAL A 43 4.36 -9.74 8.54
C VAL A 43 5.31 -10.85 8.97
N LEU A 44 4.98 -12.10 8.61
CA LEU A 44 5.78 -13.29 8.92
C LEU A 44 6.61 -13.79 7.73
N GLY A 45 6.40 -13.23 6.54
CA GLY A 45 7.10 -13.61 5.33
C GLY A 45 6.75 -12.72 4.15
N ILE A 46 7.63 -12.70 3.16
CA ILE A 46 7.46 -11.94 1.91
C ILE A 46 7.11 -12.88 0.73
N PRO A 47 6.30 -12.41 -0.24
CA PRO A 47 5.69 -11.08 -0.32
C PRO A 47 4.47 -10.93 0.61
N ALA A 48 4.34 -9.75 1.24
CA ALA A 48 3.17 -9.38 2.04
C ALA A 48 2.45 -8.19 1.41
N VAL A 49 1.17 -8.36 1.06
CA VAL A 49 0.37 -7.35 0.36
C VAL A 49 -0.87 -7.02 1.19
N PHE A 50 -1.03 -5.73 1.46
CA PHE A 50 -2.15 -5.18 2.22
C PHE A 50 -2.96 -4.24 1.34
N LEU A 51 -4.29 -4.33 1.43
CA LEU A 51 -5.20 -3.33 0.90
C LEU A 51 -5.71 -2.48 2.05
N ILE A 52 -5.42 -1.18 2.02
CA ILE A 52 -5.75 -0.23 3.09
C ILE A 52 -6.71 0.82 2.51
N ASP A 53 -7.75 1.16 3.27
CA ASP A 53 -8.72 2.20 2.90
C ASP A 53 -8.22 3.63 3.25
N PRO A 54 -8.92 4.69 2.82
CA PRO A 54 -8.52 6.07 3.13
C PRO A 54 -8.57 6.44 4.63
N ASP A 55 -9.31 5.68 5.45
CA ASP A 55 -9.37 5.85 6.90
C ASP A 55 -8.23 5.11 7.62
N GLY A 56 -7.37 4.40 6.89
CA GLY A 56 -6.25 3.63 7.41
C GLY A 56 -6.61 2.22 7.87
N LYS A 57 -7.80 1.70 7.52
CA LYS A 57 -8.21 0.34 7.88
C LYS A 57 -7.74 -0.67 6.85
N ILE A 58 -7.28 -1.84 7.33
CA ILE A 58 -6.93 -2.96 6.47
C ILE A 58 -8.20 -3.63 5.97
N LEU A 59 -8.45 -3.57 4.66
CA LEU A 59 -9.58 -4.22 4.00
C LEU A 59 -9.29 -5.67 3.61
N ALA A 60 -8.02 -5.98 3.28
CA ALA A 60 -7.60 -7.32 2.90
C ALA A 60 -6.09 -7.54 3.07
N THR A 61 -5.72 -8.79 3.36
CA THR A 61 -4.35 -9.31 3.47
C THR A 61 -4.19 -10.56 2.61
N ASP A 62 -2.99 -11.15 2.58
CA ASP A 62 -2.68 -12.42 1.87
C ASP A 62 -3.08 -12.41 0.39
N LEU A 63 -2.99 -11.23 -0.23
CA LEU A 63 -3.36 -11.02 -1.62
C LEU A 63 -2.20 -11.42 -2.54
N GLN A 64 -2.48 -12.31 -3.49
CA GLN A 64 -1.53 -12.76 -4.51
C GLN A 64 -2.23 -12.94 -5.86
N GLY A 65 -1.51 -12.67 -6.95
CA GLY A 65 -2.00 -12.90 -8.31
C GLY A 65 -3.30 -12.16 -8.63
N SER A 66 -4.30 -12.88 -9.15
CA SER A 66 -5.60 -12.29 -9.53
C SER A 66 -6.37 -11.70 -8.35
N LYS A 67 -6.19 -12.25 -7.13
CA LYS A 67 -6.88 -11.79 -5.92
C LYS A 67 -6.62 -10.32 -5.61
N ILE A 68 -5.44 -9.80 -5.98
CA ILE A 68 -5.13 -8.38 -5.83
C ILE A 68 -6.09 -7.53 -6.65
N LYS A 69 -6.26 -7.86 -7.94
CA LYS A 69 -7.13 -7.12 -8.86
C LYS A 69 -8.59 -7.20 -8.43
N GLU A 70 -9.03 -8.38 -8.00
CA GLU A 70 -10.40 -8.61 -7.52
C GLU A 70 -10.71 -7.79 -6.25
N ALA A 71 -9.80 -7.81 -5.25
CA ALA A 71 -9.97 -7.06 -4.02
C ALA A 71 -10.00 -5.54 -4.27
N VAL A 72 -9.12 -5.03 -5.13
CA VAL A 72 -9.10 -3.61 -5.51
C VAL A 72 -10.38 -3.23 -6.26
N ALA A 73 -10.84 -4.04 -7.20
CA ALA A 73 -12.07 -3.78 -7.95
C ALA A 73 -13.30 -3.74 -7.03
N ALA A 74 -13.38 -4.68 -6.07
CA ALA A 74 -14.45 -4.71 -5.08
C ALA A 74 -14.44 -3.48 -4.17
N ALA A 75 -13.27 -3.08 -3.66
CA ALA A 75 -13.14 -1.88 -2.83
C ALA A 75 -13.53 -0.59 -3.56
N LEU A 76 -13.12 -0.46 -4.83
CA LEU A 76 -13.47 0.68 -5.67
C LEU A 76 -14.97 0.72 -6.02
N ALA A 77 -15.61 -0.44 -6.21
CA ALA A 77 -17.04 -0.52 -6.45
C ALA A 77 -17.85 -0.09 -5.22
N SER A 78 -17.40 -0.47 -4.02
CA SER A 78 -18.01 -0.05 -2.75
C SER A 78 -17.88 1.46 -2.51
N SER A 79 -16.72 2.04 -2.81
CA SER A 79 -16.47 3.49 -2.66
C SER A 79 -17.39 4.36 -3.52
N LYS A 80 -17.73 3.92 -4.73
CA LYS A 80 -18.65 4.64 -5.63
C LYS A 80 -20.08 4.77 -5.08
N ASN A 81 -20.44 3.96 -4.09
CA ASN A 81 -21.78 3.96 -3.50
C ASN A 81 -21.87 4.79 -2.20
N CYS A 82 -20.79 5.45 -1.80
CA CYS A 82 -20.78 6.40 -0.68
C CYS A 82 -21.04 7.81 -1.24
N GLU A 83 -22.31 8.21 -1.33
CA GLU A 83 -22.70 9.60 -1.58
C GLU A 83 -22.01 10.50 -0.54
N LEU A 84 -21.21 11.45 -1.02
CA LEU A 84 -20.59 12.46 -0.17
C LEU A 84 -21.70 13.25 0.55
N PRO A 85 -21.80 13.21 1.90
CA PRO A 85 -22.68 14.12 2.59
C PRO A 85 -22.09 15.53 2.45
N ASN A 86 -22.67 16.28 1.52
CA ASN A 86 -22.70 17.74 1.49
C ASN A 86 -21.32 18.44 1.52
N ARG A 87 -20.69 18.61 0.34
CA ARG A 87 -19.61 19.59 0.19
C ARG A 87 -20.19 21.00 0.47
N ARG A 88 -20.02 21.51 1.68
CA ARG A 88 -20.15 22.95 1.90
C ARG A 88 -18.96 23.64 1.18
N PRO A 89 -19.20 24.64 0.31
CA PRO A 89 -18.10 25.38 -0.31
C PRO A 89 -17.33 26.14 0.78
N TRP A 90 -16.01 25.94 0.80
CA TRP A 90 -15.10 26.51 1.80
C TRP A 90 -14.73 27.99 1.55
N PHE A 91 -15.52 28.71 0.75
CA PHE A 91 -15.27 30.13 0.47
C PHE A 91 -16.60 30.87 0.34
N ASP A 92 -17.06 31.43 1.46
CA ASP A 92 -17.89 32.64 1.47
C ASP A 92 -17.68 33.35 2.82
N THR A 93 -16.70 34.26 2.84
CA THR A 93 -16.57 35.53 3.60
C THR A 93 -15.13 35.99 3.56
#